data_AF-W0A7C6-F1
#
_entry.id   AF-W0A7C6-F1
#
_cell.length_a   1.000
_cell.length_b   1.000
_cell.length_c   1.000
_cell.angle_alpha   90.00
_cell.angle_beta   90.00
_cell.angle_gamma   90.00
#
_symmetry.space_group_name_H-M   'P 1'
#
loop_
_entity.id
_entity.type
_entity.pdbx_description
1 polymer ?
#
loop_
_entity_poly.entity_id
_entity_poly.type
_entity_poly.pdbx_seq_one_letter_code
_entity_poly.pdbx_strand_id
1 'polypeptide(L)'
;MPPRLGAALEGAERLFDLPLPTPAERGALARAIAEIEAAGRGAPVAAIDIAIGKLALAFPPVKQSEAAATARLALYREALADLPADILAEAVAACIRRCRFFPTVAEIREGARGPLALREWQLGRLRMLAWRHDREFRGEKQ
;
A
#
# COMPACT_ATOMS: atom_id res chain seq x y z
N MET A 1 -14.13 -6.84 -7.11
CA MET A 1 -13.79 -8.22 -6.71
C MET A 1 -15.06 -8.96 -6.29
N PRO A 2 -15.24 -10.27 -6.56
CA PRO A 2 -16.39 -11.04 -6.08
C PRO A 2 -16.53 -10.96 -4.55
N PRO A 3 -17.75 -10.82 -3.98
CA PRO A 3 -17.95 -10.61 -2.54
C PRO A 3 -17.33 -11.70 -1.66
N ARG A 4 -17.43 -12.96 -2.11
CA ARG A 4 -16.84 -14.13 -1.43
C ARG A 4 -15.32 -14.05 -1.31
N LEU A 5 -14.64 -13.56 -2.36
CA LEU A 5 -13.20 -13.37 -2.35
C LEU A 5 -12.79 -12.15 -1.50
N GLY A 6 -13.61 -11.10 -1.44
CA GLY A 6 -13.38 -9.96 -0.55
C GLY A 6 -13.44 -10.34 0.93
N ALA A 7 -14.50 -11.02 1.35
CA ALA A 7 -14.62 -11.53 2.71
C ALA A 7 -13.47 -12.47 3.08
N ALA A 8 -13.03 -13.31 2.14
CA ALA A 8 -11.87 -14.15 2.32
C ALA A 8 -10.55 -13.37 2.47
N LEU A 9 -10.38 -12.20 1.86
CA LEU A 9 -9.16 -11.39 2.04
C LEU A 9 -9.20 -10.52 3.28
N GLU A 10 -10.37 -10.27 3.86
CA GLU A 10 -10.53 -9.44 5.06
C GLU A 10 -10.71 -10.27 6.35
N GLY A 11 -11.08 -11.54 6.23
CA GLY A 11 -11.41 -12.43 7.34
C GLY A 11 -10.24 -13.25 7.89
N ALA A 12 -10.45 -13.80 9.10
CA ALA A 12 -9.50 -14.68 9.80
C ALA A 12 -9.53 -16.15 9.30
N GLU A 13 -10.35 -16.47 8.30
CA GLU A 13 -10.46 -17.83 7.76
C GLU A 13 -9.12 -18.30 7.18
N ARG A 14 -8.78 -19.57 7.46
CA ARG A 14 -7.56 -20.17 6.93
C ARG A 14 -7.71 -20.36 5.43
N LEU A 15 -6.65 -20.04 4.72
CA LEU A 15 -6.60 -20.01 3.26
C LEU A 15 -6.91 -21.36 2.58
N PHE A 16 -6.62 -22.46 3.27
CA PHE A 16 -6.89 -23.83 2.78
C PHE A 16 -8.32 -24.30 3.05
N ASP A 17 -9.02 -23.67 3.99
CA ASP A 17 -10.42 -23.96 4.29
C ASP A 17 -11.35 -23.26 3.27
N LEU A 18 -10.82 -22.29 2.52
CA LEU A 18 -11.55 -21.63 1.45
C LEU A 18 -11.83 -22.59 0.29
N PRO A 19 -13.04 -22.54 -0.28
CA PRO A 19 -13.38 -23.31 -1.47
C PRO A 19 -12.45 -22.94 -2.63
N LEU A 20 -12.18 -23.91 -3.49
CA LEU A 20 -11.37 -23.70 -4.68
C LEU A 20 -12.00 -22.60 -5.55
N PRO A 21 -11.22 -21.61 -6.02
CA PRO A 21 -11.75 -20.61 -6.93
C PRO A 21 -12.28 -21.25 -8.21
N THR A 22 -13.32 -20.67 -8.79
CA THR A 22 -13.81 -20.98 -10.14
C THR A 22 -12.96 -20.27 -11.21
N PRO A 23 -13.10 -20.63 -12.50
CA PRO A 23 -12.38 -19.92 -13.59
C PRO A 23 -12.69 -18.42 -13.65
N ALA A 24 -13.94 -18.03 -13.42
CA ALA A 24 -14.33 -16.61 -13.37
C ALA A 24 -13.67 -15.88 -12.19
N GLU A 25 -13.62 -16.52 -11.03
CA GLU A 25 -12.92 -16.00 -9.85
C GLU A 25 -11.41 -15.93 -10.06
N ARG A 26 -10.81 -16.89 -10.76
CA ARG A 26 -9.39 -16.88 -11.13
C ARG A 26 -9.03 -15.70 -12.03
N GLY A 27 -9.91 -15.34 -12.97
CA GLY A 27 -9.77 -14.11 -13.76
C GLY A 27 -9.85 -12.86 -12.89
N ALA A 28 -10.74 -12.84 -11.90
CA ALA A 28 -10.83 -11.73 -10.95
C ALA A 28 -9.60 -11.62 -10.04
N LEU A 29 -9.04 -12.74 -9.58
CA LEU A 29 -7.81 -12.79 -8.78
C LEU A 29 -6.62 -12.22 -9.56
N ALA A 30 -6.45 -12.57 -10.84
CA ALA A 30 -5.38 -12.01 -11.68
C ALA A 30 -5.48 -10.49 -11.81
N ARG A 31 -6.69 -9.97 -12.03
CA ARG A 31 -6.91 -8.51 -12.09
C ARG A 31 -6.57 -7.83 -10.77
N ALA A 32 -7.04 -8.38 -9.65
CA ALA A 32 -6.75 -7.83 -8.32
C ALA A 32 -5.24 -7.84 -8.00
N ILE A 33 -4.53 -8.91 -8.36
CA ILE A 33 -3.06 -8.99 -8.23
C ILE A 33 -2.39 -7.88 -9.04
N ALA A 34 -2.75 -7.75 -10.32
CA ALA A 34 -2.17 -6.73 -11.19
C ALA A 34 -2.46 -5.30 -10.71
N GLU A 35 -3.67 -5.05 -10.20
CA GLU A 35 -4.07 -3.76 -9.62
C GLU A 35 -3.23 -3.42 -8.37
N ILE A 36 -3.05 -4.37 -7.44
CA ILE A 36 -2.25 -4.17 -6.22
C ILE A 36 -0.78 -3.97 -6.56
N GLU A 37 -0.23 -4.74 -7.49
CA GLU A 37 1.16 -4.58 -7.95
C GLU A 37 1.37 -3.22 -8.63
N ALA A 38 0.42 -2.79 -9.46
CA ALA A 38 0.45 -1.49 -10.11
C ALA A 38 0.39 -0.34 -9.08
N ALA A 39 -0.45 -0.48 -8.05
CA ALA A 39 -0.54 0.47 -6.93
C ALA A 39 0.69 0.43 -6.04
N GLY A 40 1.41 -0.70 -5.96
CA GLY A 40 2.65 -0.87 -5.20
C GLY A 40 3.87 -0.17 -5.78
N ARG A 41 3.75 0.52 -6.92
CA ARG A 41 4.84 1.31 -7.48
C ARG A 41 5.09 2.57 -6.66
N GLY A 42 6.36 2.97 -6.61
CA GLY A 42 6.81 4.18 -5.93
C GLY A 42 6.02 5.43 -6.35
N ALA A 43 5.77 6.31 -5.38
CA ALA A 43 5.00 7.51 -5.57
C ALA A 43 5.66 8.44 -6.61
N PRO A 44 4.88 9.07 -7.51
CA PRO A 44 5.43 10.13 -8.35
C PRO A 44 5.88 11.30 -7.47
N VAL A 45 6.90 12.04 -7.90
CA VAL A 45 7.45 13.19 -7.16
C VAL A 45 6.36 14.18 -6.73
N ALA A 46 5.37 14.44 -7.60
CA ALA A 46 4.25 15.32 -7.29
C ALA A 46 3.40 14.83 -6.09
N ALA A 47 3.22 13.51 -5.92
CA ALA A 47 2.52 12.97 -4.76
C ALA A 47 3.33 13.14 -3.47
N ILE A 48 4.66 12.99 -3.56
CA ILE A 48 5.55 13.25 -2.42
C ILE A 48 5.49 14.73 -2.04
N ASP A 49 5.55 15.64 -3.01
CA ASP A 49 5.45 17.08 -2.78
C ASP A 49 4.17 17.47 -2.07
N ILE A 50 3.03 16.92 -2.52
CA ILE A 50 1.73 17.13 -1.87
C ILE A 50 1.76 16.59 -0.43
N ALA A 51 2.33 15.41 -0.21
CA ALA A 51 2.41 14.78 1.10
C ALA A 51 3.26 15.59 2.09
N ILE A 52 4.43 16.07 1.65
CA ILE A 52 5.31 16.93 2.46
C ILE A 52 4.70 18.32 2.66
N GLY A 53 4.01 18.86 1.66
CA GLY A 53 3.26 20.11 1.79
C GLY A 53 2.19 20.03 2.87
N LYS A 54 1.45 18.93 2.95
CA LYS A 54 0.47 18.69 4.04
C LYS A 54 1.13 18.68 5.42
N LEU A 55 2.30 18.07 5.54
CA LEU A 55 3.07 18.10 6.79
C LEU A 55 3.54 19.51 7.15
N ALA A 56 3.99 20.30 6.17
CA ALA A 56 4.39 21.68 6.40
C ALA A 56 3.23 22.58 6.86
N LEU A 57 2.01 22.30 6.41
CA LEU A 57 0.80 22.96 6.89
C LEU A 57 0.42 22.53 8.32
N ALA A 58 0.55 21.25 8.64
CA ALA A 58 0.23 20.71 9.96
C ALA A 58 1.27 21.06 11.04
N PHE A 59 2.54 21.20 10.64
CA PHE A 59 3.68 21.46 11.51
C PHE A 59 4.41 22.73 11.03
N PRO A 60 3.97 23.92 11.48
CA PRO A 60 4.53 25.18 11.03
C PRO A 60 6.06 25.20 11.19
N PRO A 61 6.81 25.60 10.14
CA PRO A 61 8.25 25.55 10.19
C PRO A 61 8.79 26.59 11.19
N VAL A 62 9.85 26.21 11.90
CA VAL A 62 10.76 27.19 12.50
C VAL A 62 11.39 27.98 11.34
N LYS A 63 11.64 29.29 11.53
CA LYS A 63 12.24 30.16 10.50
C LYS A 63 13.42 29.45 9.82
N GLN A 64 13.25 29.15 8.53
CA GLN A 64 14.26 28.51 7.68
C GLN A 64 14.36 29.26 6.36
N SER A 65 15.53 29.24 5.73
CA SER A 65 15.70 29.82 4.41
C SER A 65 15.00 28.99 3.33
N GLU A 66 14.65 29.62 2.21
CA GLU A 66 14.08 28.91 1.06
C GLU A 66 15.01 27.82 0.52
N ALA A 67 16.33 28.08 0.52
CA ALA A 67 17.34 27.10 0.15
C ALA A 67 17.30 25.85 1.05
N ALA A 68 17.18 26.05 2.37
CA ALA A 68 17.07 24.94 3.32
C ALA A 68 15.76 24.17 3.16
N ALA A 69 14.64 24.87 2.93
CA ALA A 69 13.35 24.24 2.65
C ALA A 69 13.39 23.38 1.37
N THR A 70 14.06 23.88 0.32
CA THR A 70 14.23 23.18 -0.96
C THR A 70 15.10 21.93 -0.81
N ALA A 71 16.24 22.05 -0.13
CA ALA A 71 17.12 20.92 0.15
C ALA A 71 16.42 19.85 1.01
N ARG A 72 15.63 20.27 2.00
CA ARG A 72 14.79 19.37 2.78
C ARG A 72 13.81 18.63 1.88
N LEU A 73 13.03 19.32 1.05
CA LEU A 73 12.08 18.66 0.15
C LEU A 73 12.76 17.64 -0.78
N ALA A 74 13.92 17.98 -1.33
CA ALA A 74 14.71 17.06 -2.17
C ALA A 74 15.08 15.76 -1.42
N LEU A 75 15.51 15.88 -0.15
CA LEU A 75 15.81 14.73 0.69
C LEU A 75 14.58 13.83 0.92
N TYR A 76 13.40 14.42 1.16
CA TYR A 76 12.17 13.62 1.32
C TYR A 76 11.74 12.96 0.02
N ARG A 77 11.91 13.62 -1.14
CA ARG A 77 11.64 13.02 -2.45
C ARG A 77 12.46 11.76 -2.66
N GLU A 78 13.78 11.86 -2.45
CA GLU A 78 14.68 10.71 -2.61
C GLU A 78 14.33 9.60 -1.60
N ALA A 79 14.19 9.97 -0.34
CA ALA A 79 14.05 9.00 0.74
C ALA A 79 12.66 8.35 0.86
N LEU A 80 11.67 8.80 0.08
CA LEU A 80 10.30 8.24 0.07
C LEU A 80 9.85 7.80 -1.33
N ALA A 81 10.73 7.86 -2.33
CA ALA A 81 10.41 7.53 -3.73
C ALA A 81 9.95 6.08 -3.93
N ASP A 82 10.37 5.16 -3.05
CA ASP A 82 9.98 3.75 -3.05
C ASP A 82 8.59 3.50 -2.48
N LEU A 83 8.05 4.43 -1.68
CA LEU A 83 6.75 4.22 -1.05
C LEU A 83 5.62 4.44 -2.06
N PRO A 84 4.63 3.54 -2.09
CA PRO A 84 3.41 3.78 -2.87
C PRO A 84 2.68 5.06 -2.46
N ALA A 85 2.06 5.74 -3.41
CA ALA A 85 1.43 7.05 -3.18
C ALA A 85 0.30 7.01 -2.14
N ASP A 86 -0.50 5.95 -2.13
CA ASP A 86 -1.59 5.74 -1.19
C ASP A 86 -1.07 5.41 0.22
N ILE A 87 -0.07 4.53 0.31
CA ILE A 87 0.62 4.21 1.57
C ILE A 87 1.32 5.45 2.15
N LEU A 88 1.96 6.26 1.31
CA LEU A 88 2.58 7.51 1.75
C LEU A 88 1.53 8.48 2.31
N ALA A 89 0.37 8.58 1.68
CA ALA A 89 -0.73 9.41 2.17
C ALA A 89 -1.24 8.94 3.55
N GLU A 90 -1.41 7.62 3.74
CA GLU A 90 -1.79 7.04 5.04
C GLU A 90 -0.72 7.28 6.12
N ALA A 91 0.55 7.10 5.76
CA ALA A 91 1.68 7.33 6.66
C ALA A 91 1.75 8.80 7.12
N VAL A 92 1.57 9.73 6.19
CA VAL A 92 1.49 11.17 6.50
C VAL A 92 0.30 11.47 7.41
N ALA A 93 -0.88 10.91 7.13
CA ALA A 93 -2.04 11.07 7.99
C ALA A 93 -1.80 10.51 9.41
N ALA A 94 -1.09 9.39 9.54
CA ALA A 94 -0.68 8.84 10.82
C ALA A 94 0.28 9.79 11.56
N CYS A 95 1.29 10.34 10.88
CA CYS A 95 2.20 11.33 11.45
C CYS A 95 1.47 12.60 11.94
N ILE A 96 0.55 13.15 11.15
CA ILE A 96 -0.24 14.33 11.55
C ILE A 96 -0.99 14.09 12.87
N ARG A 97 -1.50 12.87 13.10
CA ARG A 97 -2.25 12.53 14.32
C ARG A 97 -1.37 12.29 15.56
N ARG A 98 -0.11 11.90 15.38
CA ARG A 98 0.73 11.36 16.48
C ARG A 98 1.99 12.17 16.77
N CYS A 99 2.57 12.81 15.77
CA CYS A 99 3.82 13.54 15.90
C CYS A 99 3.55 14.91 16.54
N ARG A 100 4.49 15.38 17.37
CA ARG A 100 4.44 16.72 17.97
C ARG A 100 5.20 17.76 17.16
N PHE A 101 6.18 17.31 16.38
CA PHE A 101 7.03 18.12 15.53
C PHE A 101 6.92 17.62 14.09
N PHE A 102 7.48 18.37 13.15
CA PHE A 102 7.55 17.95 11.75
C PHE A 102 8.25 16.57 11.68
N PRO A 103 7.56 15.54 11.16
CA PRO A 103 8.05 14.17 11.24
C PRO A 103 9.29 13.97 10.36
N THR A 104 10.23 13.18 10.86
CA THR A 104 11.38 12.69 10.12
C THR A 104 10.97 11.66 9.06
N VAL A 105 11.85 11.40 8.09
CA VAL A 105 11.68 10.29 7.12
C VAL A 105 11.45 8.96 7.84
N ALA A 106 12.17 8.70 8.94
CA ALA A 106 12.02 7.48 9.72
C ALA A 106 10.62 7.34 10.33
N GLU A 107 10.05 8.42 10.86
CA GLU A 107 8.68 8.42 11.38
C GLU A 107 7.65 8.20 10.28
N ILE A 108 7.84 8.79 9.10
CA ILE A 108 6.93 8.55 7.96
C ILE A 108 7.01 7.07 7.54
N ARG A 109 8.22 6.51 7.40
CA ARG A 109 8.39 5.08 7.07
C ARG A 109 7.79 4.16 8.13
N GLU A 110 7.91 4.52 9.40
CA GLU A 110 7.26 3.77 10.48
C GLU A 110 5.74 3.75 10.30
N GLY A 111 5.14 4.89 9.93
CA GLY A 111 3.71 4.98 9.62
C GLY A 111 3.30 4.13 8.41
N ALA A 112 4.22 3.87 7.47
CA ALA A 112 3.98 3.06 6.28
C ALA A 112 4.09 1.55 6.53
N ARG A 113 4.74 1.09 7.62
CA ARG A 113 5.01 -0.35 7.85
C ARG A 113 3.76 -1.21 7.87
N GLY A 114 2.74 -0.80 8.64
CA GLY A 114 1.49 -1.55 8.77
C GLY A 114 0.76 -1.71 7.44
N PRO A 115 0.47 -0.59 6.73
CA PRO A 115 -0.16 -0.63 5.41
C PRO A 115 0.64 -1.43 4.36
N LEU A 116 1.98 -1.34 4.35
CA LEU A 116 2.83 -2.17 3.48
C LEU A 116 2.70 -3.66 3.81
N ALA A 117 2.82 -4.03 5.08
CA ALA A 117 2.70 -5.42 5.51
C ALA A 117 1.32 -6.01 5.18
N LEU A 118 0.25 -5.23 5.35
CA LEU A 118 -1.10 -5.62 4.96
C LEU A 118 -1.18 -5.88 3.45
N ARG A 119 -0.61 -4.99 2.64
CA ARG A 119 -0.58 -5.15 1.17
C ARG A 119 0.18 -6.42 0.75
N GLU A 120 1.36 -6.64 1.33
CA GLU A 120 2.16 -7.84 1.06
C GLU A 120 1.40 -9.11 1.43
N TRP A 121 0.74 -9.10 2.59
CA TRP A 121 -0.09 -10.22 3.03
C TRP A 121 -1.27 -10.47 2.09
N GLN A 122 -2.01 -9.42 1.68
CA GLN A 122 -3.11 -9.52 0.72
C GLN A 122 -2.63 -10.10 -0.62
N LEU A 123 -1.50 -9.61 -1.13
CA LEU A 123 -0.91 -10.07 -2.39
C LEU A 123 -0.49 -11.55 -2.31
N GLY A 124 0.16 -11.95 -1.21
CA GLY A 124 0.50 -13.36 -0.96
C GLY A 124 -0.73 -14.27 -0.94
N ARG A 125 -1.80 -13.82 -0.28
CA ARG A 125 -3.06 -14.55 -0.16
C ARG A 125 -3.76 -14.70 -1.51
N LEU A 126 -3.83 -13.63 -2.30
CA LEU A 126 -4.37 -13.65 -3.67
C LEU A 126 -3.59 -14.61 -4.58
N ARG A 127 -2.26 -14.52 -4.57
CA ARG A 127 -1.38 -15.37 -5.38
C ARG A 127 -1.54 -16.85 -5.02
N MET A 128 -1.70 -17.17 -3.74
CA MET A 128 -1.93 -18.54 -3.31
C MET A 128 -3.30 -19.07 -3.76
N LEU A 129 -4.36 -18.27 -3.70
CA LEU A 129 -5.67 -18.67 -4.24
C LEU A 129 -5.61 -18.93 -5.75
N ALA A 130 -4.93 -18.05 -6.49
CA ALA A 130 -4.71 -18.22 -7.91
C ALA A 130 -3.92 -19.51 -8.22
N TRP A 131 -2.86 -19.76 -7.46
CA TRP A 131 -2.06 -20.98 -7.56
C TRP A 131 -2.86 -22.26 -7.25
N ARG A 132 -3.70 -22.24 -6.20
CA ARG A 132 -4.58 -23.36 -5.84
C ARG A 132 -5.51 -23.69 -6.99
N HIS A 133 -6.17 -22.70 -7.58
CA HIS A 133 -6.97 -22.89 -8.79
C HIS A 133 -6.13 -23.56 -9.89
N ASP A 134 -4.98 -22.99 -10.25
CA ASP A 134 -4.16 -23.46 -11.36
C ASP A 134 -3.66 -24.91 -11.18
N ARG A 135 -3.51 -25.37 -9.94
CA ARG A 135 -3.03 -26.72 -9.60
C ARG A 135 -4.15 -27.74 -9.38
N GLU A 136 -5.24 -27.36 -8.72
CA GLU A 136 -6.28 -28.27 -8.23
C GLU A 136 -7.52 -28.30 -9.13
N PHE A 137 -7.76 -27.26 -9.94
CA PHE A 137 -8.93 -27.18 -10.81
C PHE A 137 -8.79 -28.14 -12.00
N ARG A 138 -9.32 -29.36 -11.82
CA ARG A 138 -9.55 -30.33 -12.90
C ARG A 138 -10.95 -30.04 -13.41
N GLY A 139 -11.05 -29.21 -14.46
CA GLY A 139 -12.33 -28.68 -14.94
C GLY A 139 -13.49 -29.65 -14.84
N GLU A 140 -14.65 -29.16 -14.40
CA GLU A 140 -15.88 -29.94 -14.38
C GLU A 140 -16.02 -30.65 -15.72
N LYS A 141 -15.88 -31.97 -15.72
CA LYS A 141 -16.30 -32.79 -16.85
C LYS A 141 -17.80 -32.50 -16.99
N GLN A 142 -18.16 -31.72 -18.01
CA GLN A 142 -19.52 -31.64 -18.50
C GLN A 142 -19.99 -33.04 -18.93
#